data_AF-A0A349NCC0-F1
#
_entry.id   AF-A0A349NCC0-F1
#
_cell.length_a   1.000
_cell.length_b   1.000
_cell.length_c   1.000
_cell.angle_alpha   90.00
_cell.angle_beta   90.00
_cell.angle_gamma   90.00
#
_symmetry.space_group_name_H-M   'P 1'
#
loop_
_entity.id
_entity.type
_entity.pdbx_description
1 polymer ?
#
loop_
_entity_poly.entity_id
_entity_poly.type
_entity_poly.pdbx_seq_one_letter_code
_entity_poly.pdbx_strand_id
1 'polypeptide(L)'
;MTGQGLAIFKTVFKESSHFTAEKLLNKARLIDRTVSRASVYRIFPILSESSLVRQVDIGTNLKYYMPNREQGAQVAQVTCNDCQKIFEIPAPFME
;
A
#
# COMPACT_ATOMS: atom_id res chain seq x y z
N MET A 1 -10.97 -16.35 6.92
CA MET A 1 -10.12 -15.20 7.31
C MET A 1 -10.32 -14.91 8.79
N THR A 2 -9.25 -14.71 9.56
CA THR A 2 -9.34 -14.30 10.98
C THR A 2 -9.70 -12.81 11.11
N GLY A 3 -10.14 -12.36 12.28
CA GLY A 3 -10.51 -10.95 12.54
C GLY A 3 -9.40 -9.95 12.13
N GLN A 4 -8.14 -10.29 12.45
CA GLN A 4 -6.97 -9.50 12.07
C GLN A 4 -6.80 -9.37 10.55
N GLY A 5 -7.01 -10.47 9.81
CA GLY A 5 -6.90 -10.48 8.35
C GLY A 5 -7.97 -9.59 7.69
N LEU A 6 -9.18 -9.61 8.24
CA LEU A 6 -10.26 -8.74 7.77
C LEU A 6 -9.98 -7.25 8.08
N ALA A 7 -9.40 -6.95 9.23
CA ALA A 7 -9.01 -5.58 9.58
C ALA A 7 -7.95 -5.02 8.62
N ILE A 8 -6.91 -5.82 8.32
CA ILE A 8 -5.87 -5.45 7.35
C ILE A 8 -6.49 -5.25 5.97
N PHE A 9 -7.31 -6.19 5.49
CA PHE A 9 -7.96 -6.10 4.19
C PHE A 9 -8.86 -4.85 4.07
N LYS A 10 -9.71 -4.59 5.07
CA LYS A 10 -10.55 -3.38 5.12
C LYS A 10 -9.72 -2.10 5.08
N THR A 11 -8.57 -2.09 5.73
CA THR A 11 -7.68 -0.93 5.74
C THR A 11 -7.07 -0.68 4.36
N VAL A 12 -6.56 -1.74 3.73
CA VAL A 12 -6.00 -1.65 2.37
C VAL A 12 -7.04 -1.15 1.38
N PHE A 13 -8.25 -1.70 1.40
CA PHE A 13 -9.30 -1.35 0.44
C PHE A 13 -9.77 0.11 0.60
N LYS A 14 -9.76 0.62 1.83
CA LYS A 14 -10.08 2.03 2.13
C LYS A 14 -8.97 3.00 1.74
N GLU A 15 -7.74 2.52 1.59
CA GLU A 15 -6.63 3.40 1.26
C GLU A 15 -6.68 3.81 -0.22
N SER A 16 -6.47 5.09 -0.50
CA SER A 16 -6.42 5.63 -1.87
C SER A 16 -5.05 6.22 -2.22
N SER A 17 -4.10 6.15 -1.29
CA SER A 17 -2.77 6.73 -1.42
C SER A 17 -1.70 5.71 -1.09
N HIS A 18 -0.45 5.99 -1.47
CA HIS A 18 0.69 5.18 -1.07
C HIS A 18 0.84 5.08 0.44
N PHE A 19 1.16 3.88 0.91
CA PHE A 19 1.35 3.59 2.33
C PHE A 19 2.50 2.62 2.55
N THR A 20 3.12 2.73 3.73
CA THR A 20 4.09 1.76 4.23
C THR A 20 3.38 0.68 5.04
N ALA A 21 4.02 -0.47 5.24
CA ALA A 21 3.52 -1.52 6.12
C ALA A 21 3.22 -0.99 7.54
N GLU A 22 4.03 -0.06 8.04
CA GLU A 22 3.84 0.57 9.36
C GLU A 22 2.62 1.48 9.42
N LYS A 23 2.38 2.28 8.37
CA LYS A 23 1.18 3.12 8.28
C LYS A 23 -0.08 2.25 8.21
N LEU A 24 -0.01 1.14 7.47
CA LEU A 24 -1.10 0.16 7.41
C LEU A 24 -1.35 -0.48 8.76
N LEU A 25 -0.30 -0.89 9.48
CA LEU A 25 -0.41 -1.45 10.83
C LEU A 25 -1.12 -0.50 11.78
N ASN A 26 -0.71 0.77 11.80
CA ASN A 26 -1.31 1.77 12.68
C ASN A 26 -2.80 1.94 12.38
N LYS A 27 -3.19 1.99 11.10
CA LYS A 27 -4.60 2.08 10.70
C LYS A 27 -5.39 0.80 11.00
N ALA A 28 -4.82 -0.38 10.74
CA ALA A 28 -5.45 -1.66 11.02
C ALA A 28 -5.70 -1.84 12.53
N ARG A 29 -4.80 -1.34 13.38
CA ARG A 29 -4.96 -1.34 14.85
C ARG A 29 -6.11 -0.47 15.35
N LEU A 30 -6.51 0.54 14.58
CA LEU A 30 -7.71 1.33 14.90
C LEU A 30 -9.00 0.49 14.71
N ILE A 31 -8.95 -0.54 13.85
CA ILE A 31 -10.06 -1.47 13.61
C ILE A 31 -9.98 -2.66 14.57
N ASP A 32 -8.80 -3.25 14.72
CA ASP A 32 -8.54 -4.39 15.59
C ASP A 32 -7.16 -4.24 16.26
N ARG A 33 -7.17 -3.93 17.56
CA ARG A 33 -5.94 -3.68 18.35
C ARG A 33 -5.03 -4.91 18.45
N THR A 34 -5.53 -6.11 18.16
CA THR A 34 -4.73 -7.35 18.22
C THR A 34 -3.82 -7.53 17.01
N VAL A 35 -3.96 -6.68 15.97
CA VAL A 35 -3.10 -6.72 14.79
C VAL A 35 -1.66 -6.40 15.18
N SER A 36 -0.76 -7.35 14.89
CA SER A 36 0.67 -7.24 15.12
C SER A 36 1.43 -6.91 13.83
N ARG A 37 2.68 -6.43 13.95
CA ARG A 37 3.60 -6.31 12.81
C ARG A 37 3.71 -7.64 12.06
N ALA A 38 3.93 -8.75 12.77
CA ALA A 38 4.06 -10.07 12.17
C ALA A 38 2.82 -10.46 11.34
N SER A 39 1.61 -10.15 11.83
CA SER A 39 0.36 -10.39 11.09
C SER A 39 0.31 -9.59 9.78
N VAL A 40 0.73 -8.33 9.80
CA VAL A 40 0.79 -7.47 8.61
C VAL A 40 1.79 -8.02 7.59
N TYR A 41 3.03 -8.29 8.00
CA TYR A 41 4.07 -8.82 7.12
C TYR A 41 3.78 -10.24 6.60
N ARG A 42 2.98 -11.04 7.32
CA ARG A 42 2.51 -12.35 6.82
C ARG A 42 1.41 -12.23 5.77
N ILE A 43 0.54 -11.22 5.89
CA ILE A 43 -0.58 -11.01 4.97
C ILE A 43 -0.15 -10.23 3.73
N PHE A 44 0.86 -9.37 3.85
CA PHE A 44 1.33 -8.54 2.75
C PHE A 44 1.72 -9.31 1.48
N PRO A 45 2.53 -10.38 1.57
CA PRO A 45 2.85 -11.21 0.41
C PRO A 45 1.59 -11.78 -0.26
N ILE A 46 0.62 -12.26 0.53
CA ILE A 46 -0.64 -12.80 0.04
C ILE A 46 -1.43 -11.73 -0.73
N LEU A 47 -1.50 -10.50 -0.22
CA LEU A 47 -2.16 -9.38 -0.90
C LEU A 47 -1.44 -9.00 -2.19
N SER A 48 -0.11 -9.06 -2.20
CA SER A 48 0.71 -8.75 -3.37
C SER A 48 0.57 -9.82 -4.45
N GLU A 49 0.64 -11.10 -4.08
CA GLU A 49 0.45 -12.25 -4.97
C GLU A 49 -0.96 -12.29 -5.54
N SER A 50 -1.96 -11.91 -4.74
CA SER A 50 -3.36 -11.81 -5.19
C SER A 50 -3.64 -10.56 -6.04
N SER A 51 -2.62 -9.78 -6.39
CA SER A 51 -2.74 -8.52 -7.15
C SER A 51 -3.69 -7.50 -6.51
N LEU A 52 -3.89 -7.55 -5.19
CA LEU A 52 -4.72 -6.60 -4.44
C LEU A 52 -3.94 -5.34 -4.06
N VAL A 53 -2.63 -5.50 -3.85
CA VAL A 53 -1.69 -4.40 -3.65
C VAL A 53 -0.52 -4.57 -4.59
N ARG A 54 0.07 -3.46 -5.01
CA ARG A 54 1.35 -3.46 -5.73
C ARG A 54 2.41 -2.75 -4.90
N GLN A 55 3.63 -3.26 -4.98
CA GLN A 55 4.79 -2.58 -4.44
C GLN A 55 5.18 -1.42 -5.36
N VAL A 56 5.51 -0.29 -4.75
CA VAL A 56 5.95 0.93 -5.39
C VAL A 56 7.34 1.25 -4.85
N ASP A 57 8.33 1.22 -5.73
CA ASP A 57 9.71 1.60 -5.42
C ASP A 57 9.99 3.01 -5.94
N ILE A 58 10.34 3.91 -5.04
CA ILE A 58 10.65 5.31 -5.33
C ILE A 58 12.15 5.63 -5.10
N GLY A 59 13.01 4.61 -5.05
CA GLY A 59 14.46 4.81 -4.83
C GLY A 59 14.81 5.25 -3.41
N THR A 60 13.90 5.04 -2.45
CA THR A 60 14.16 5.25 -1.01
C THR A 60 14.42 3.93 -0.31
N ASN A 61 15.03 3.95 0.88
CA ASN A 61 15.18 2.75 1.71
C ASN A 61 13.85 2.19 2.27
N LEU A 62 12.71 2.82 1.95
CA LEU A 62 11.39 2.40 2.41
C LEU A 62 10.57 1.81 1.27
N LYS A 63 9.89 0.69 1.55
CA LYS A 63 8.96 0.06 0.63
C LYS A 63 7.58 0.72 0.76
N TYR A 64 7.08 1.23 -0.36
CA TYR A 64 5.72 1.74 -0.47
C TYR A 64 4.82 0.74 -1.18
N TYR A 65 3.55 0.83 -0.86
CA TYR A 65 2.51 -0.02 -1.43
C TYR A 65 1.30 0.81 -1.75
N MET A 66 0.54 0.35 -2.74
CA MET A 66 -0.72 0.96 -3.10
C MET A 66 -1.73 -0.13 -3.51
N PRO A 67 -3.03 0.05 -3.26
CA PRO A 67 -4.03 -0.89 -3.74
C PRO A 67 -4.06 -0.86 -5.27
N ASN A 68 -4.19 -2.03 -5.88
CA ASN A 68 -4.22 -2.15 -7.32
C ASN A 68 -5.60 -1.69 -7.83
N ARG A 69 -5.69 -0.45 -8.35
CA ARG A 69 -6.96 0.15 -8.81
C ARG A 69 -7.06 0.31 -10.33
N GLU A 70 -5.94 0.46 -11.03
CA GLU A 70 -5.93 0.63 -12.48
C GLU A 70 -4.78 -0.14 -13.12
N GLN A 71 -5.11 -0.90 -14.17
CA GLN A 71 -4.17 -1.56 -15.06
C GLN A 71 -4.36 -0.92 -16.44
N GLY A 72 -3.38 -0.19 -16.96
CA GLY A 72 -3.45 0.22 -18.37
C GLY A 72 -2.51 1.33 -18.82
N ALA A 73 -2.18 2.30 -17.96
CA ALA A 73 -1.30 3.41 -18.34
C ALA A 73 0.02 3.37 -17.56
N GLN A 74 1.15 3.61 -18.25
CA GLN A 74 2.38 3.97 -17.56
C GLN A 74 2.16 5.23 -16.73
N VAL A 75 2.60 5.17 -15.48
CA VAL A 75 2.49 6.29 -14.54
C VAL A 75 3.86 6.68 -14.05
N ALA A 76 4.13 7.99 -14.01
CA ALA A 76 5.26 8.54 -13.29
C ALA A 76 4.88 8.75 -11.82
N GLN A 77 5.82 8.47 -10.92
CA GLN A 77 5.66 8.66 -9.49
C GLN A 77 6.33 9.97 -9.08
N VAL A 78 5.55 10.87 -8.49
CA VAL A 78 6.03 12.18 -8.05
C VAL A 78 5.90 12.27 -6.55
N THR A 79 7.03 12.52 -5.88
CA THR A 79 7.08 12.73 -4.43
C THR A 79 7.07 14.22 -4.12
N CYS A 80 6.13 14.67 -3.29
CA CYS A 80 6.14 16.04 -2.79
C CYS A 80 7.12 16.17 -1.62
N ASN A 81 8.10 17.07 -1.73
CA ASN A 81 9.10 17.28 -0.67
C ASN A 81 8.48 17.83 0.63
N ASP A 82 7.44 18.66 0.54
CA ASP A 82 6.81 19.29 1.71
C ASP A 82 5.94 18.32 2.52
N CYS A 83 5.23 17.40 1.86
CA CYS A 83 4.28 16.50 2.52
C CYS A 83 4.64 15.00 2.46
N GLN A 84 5.72 14.65 1.76
CA GLN A 84 6.22 13.27 1.59
C GLN A 84 5.15 12.29 1.06
N LYS A 85 4.17 12.82 0.30
CA LYS A 85 3.15 12.03 -0.39
C LYS A 85 3.61 11.73 -1.80
N ILE A 86 3.33 10.51 -2.22
CA ILE A 86 3.60 10.01 -3.57
C ILE A 86 2.29 10.11 -4.36
N PHE A 87 2.37 10.77 -5.51
CA PHE A 87 1.31 10.92 -6.48
C PHE A 87 1.68 10.15 -7.75
N GLU A 88 0.68 9.57 -8.40
CA GLU A 88 0.86 8.94 -9.70
C GLU A 88 0.19 9.78 -10.76
N ILE A 89 0.96 10.11 -11.79
CA ILE A 89 0.50 10.89 -12.94
C ILE A 89 0.68 10.05 -14.21
N PRO A 90 -0.24 10.10 -15.18
CA PRO A 90 -0.05 9.44 -16.46
C PRO A 90 1.24 9.94 -17.13
N ALA A 91 2.09 9.02 -17.58
CA ALA A 91 3.32 9.30 -18.28
C ALA A 91 3.41 8.45 -19.55
N PRO A 92 2.58 8.76 -20.58
CA PRO A 92 2.53 8.00 -21.83
C PRO A 92 3.80 8.09 -22.69
N PHE A 93 4.82 8.79 -22.23
CA PHE A 93 6.05 9.12 -22.96
C PHE A 93 7.30 8.39 -22.42
N MET A 94 7.18 7.56 -21.38
CA MET A 94 8.32 6.80 -20.83
C MET A 94 8.41 5.39 -21.45
N GLU A 95 8.71 5.29 -22.75
CA GLU A 95 9.06 4.00 -23.38
C GLU A 95 10.50 3.55 -23.11
#